data_AF-A0A246IX63-F1
#
_entry.id   AF-A0A246IX63-F1
#
_cell.length_a   1.000
_cell.length_b   1.000
_cell.length_c   1.000
_cell.angle_alpha   90.00
_cell.angle_beta   90.00
_cell.angle_gamma   90.00
#
_symmetry.space_group_name_H-M   'P 1'
#
loop_
_entity.id
_entity.type
_entity.pdbx_description
1 polymer ?
#
loop_
_entity_poly.entity_id
_entity_poly.type
_entity_poly.pdbx_seq_one_letter_code
_entity_poly.pdbx_strand_id
1 'polypeptide(L)'
;MRIDAQQLSPLVKQPAARQAFEDFSSWMVLNKDPKRAALSIARHVEFFVRLSALKDLPWEPDHLLKHFGTAELRKFELPVRWLRECRGLAITAGQKLEDAERRRLQAQLDSVTRSSPAYPVLEAFHARLCTRRDSGEMTTRSARMSLRPAVDFMRVNPSGRPSQRDLEQYLSGAPGQRACLSLFVRHLREVEGVDLEMPGRRVAKAPAPRRIRTEQDLRELLALPERPVDFEQRWLLLALVHFHRMSKRDAKKLLKEGQVVQEKAGYLVQLGASHYAIPDPTPGLLHQQRTN
;
A
#
# COMPACT_ATOMS: atom_id res chain seq x y z
N MET A 1 -15.66 21.30 40.04
CA MET A 1 -16.59 22.00 39.14
C MET A 1 -16.97 21.02 38.03
N ARG A 2 -18.21 20.54 37.99
CA ARG A 2 -18.67 19.66 36.89
C ARG A 2 -19.01 20.57 35.71
N ILE A 3 -18.26 20.42 34.62
CA ILE A 3 -18.57 21.10 33.36
C ILE A 3 -19.73 20.33 32.74
N ASP A 4 -20.85 21.01 32.48
CA ASP A 4 -22.01 20.41 31.82
C ASP A 4 -22.02 20.71 30.30
N ALA A 5 -22.88 20.02 29.56
CA ALA A 5 -23.02 20.23 28.12
C ALA A 5 -23.59 21.60 27.77
N GLN A 6 -24.43 22.19 28.62
CA GLN A 6 -25.04 23.51 28.40
C GLN A 6 -23.99 24.63 28.49
N GLN A 7 -22.98 24.49 29.36
CA GLN A 7 -21.85 25.39 29.52
C GLN A 7 -20.90 25.34 28.32
N LEU A 8 -20.83 24.20 27.63
CA LEU A 8 -19.95 23.98 26.48
C LEU A 8 -20.64 24.24 25.13
N SER A 9 -21.96 24.13 25.06
CA SER A 9 -22.78 24.34 23.86
C SER A 9 -22.50 25.68 23.14
N PRO A 10 -22.28 26.82 23.84
CA PRO A 10 -21.94 28.09 23.20
C PRO A 10 -20.63 28.08 22.39
N LEU A 11 -19.70 27.16 22.67
CA LEU A 11 -18.45 27.02 21.89
C LEU A 11 -18.71 26.52 20.47
N VAL A 12 -19.81 25.80 20.25
CA VAL A 12 -20.21 25.31 18.93
C VAL A 12 -21.03 26.39 18.24
N LYS A 13 -20.44 27.02 17.23
CA LYS A 13 -21.01 28.24 16.60
C LYS A 13 -22.19 27.94 15.68
N GLN A 14 -22.14 26.84 14.95
CA GLN A 14 -23.15 26.50 13.95
C GLN A 14 -24.35 25.80 14.63
N PRO A 15 -25.60 26.25 14.42
CA PRO A 15 -26.76 25.74 15.14
C PRO A 15 -26.97 24.22 15.02
N ALA A 16 -26.80 23.64 13.83
CA ALA A 16 -26.98 22.20 13.64
C ALA A 16 -25.91 21.39 14.40
N ALA A 17 -24.64 21.79 14.34
CA ALA A 17 -23.56 21.19 15.10
C ALA A 17 -23.76 21.34 16.61
N ARG A 18 -24.33 22.47 17.05
CA ARG A 18 -24.66 22.71 18.46
C ARG A 18 -25.76 21.75 18.92
N GLN A 19 -26.85 21.65 18.18
CA GLN A 19 -27.91 20.70 18.47
C GLN A 19 -27.37 19.27 18.51
N ALA A 20 -26.52 18.90 17.55
CA ALA A 20 -25.88 17.60 17.55
C ALA A 20 -24.99 17.34 18.77
N PHE A 21 -24.30 18.35 19.29
CA PHE A 21 -23.55 18.21 20.53
C PHE A 21 -24.46 17.98 21.74
N GLU A 22 -25.60 18.64 21.81
CA GLU A 22 -26.61 18.45 22.87
C GLU A 22 -27.26 17.07 22.80
N ASP A 23 -27.62 16.63 21.59
CA ASP A 23 -28.15 15.28 21.33
C ASP A 23 -27.12 14.20 21.70
N PHE A 24 -25.85 14.40 21.32
CA PHE A 24 -24.75 13.52 21.67
C PHE A 24 -24.54 13.47 23.19
N SER A 25 -24.62 14.61 23.87
CA SER A 25 -24.48 14.70 25.32
C SER A 25 -25.58 13.91 26.03
N SER A 26 -26.82 14.04 25.55
CA SER A 26 -27.97 13.28 26.04
C SER A 26 -27.78 11.77 25.79
N TRP A 27 -27.36 11.39 24.58
CA TRP A 27 -27.05 10.00 24.25
C TRP A 27 -25.94 9.41 25.12
N MET A 28 -24.89 10.20 25.42
CA MET A 28 -23.79 9.78 26.29
C MET A 28 -24.26 9.45 27.71
N VAL A 29 -25.17 10.25 28.29
CA VAL A 29 -25.74 9.98 29.62
C VAL A 29 -26.58 8.70 29.64
N LEU A 30 -27.30 8.41 28.55
CA LEU A 30 -28.15 7.21 28.44
C LEU A 30 -27.35 5.93 28.17
N ASN A 31 -26.23 6.03 27.45
CA ASN A 31 -25.47 4.86 26.96
C ASN A 31 -24.18 4.59 27.72
N LYS A 32 -23.82 5.44 28.69
CA LYS A 32 -22.64 5.31 29.55
C LYS A 32 -22.99 5.57 31.00
N ASP A 33 -22.08 5.19 31.90
CA ASP A 33 -22.16 5.61 33.29
C ASP A 33 -22.23 7.16 33.36
N PRO A 34 -23.26 7.75 34.00
CA PRO A 34 -23.47 9.19 34.00
C PRO A 34 -22.30 10.00 34.56
N LYS A 35 -21.57 9.45 35.55
CA LYS A 35 -20.38 10.11 36.11
C LYS A 35 -19.25 10.13 35.09
N ARG A 36 -18.99 9.01 34.41
CA ARG A 36 -17.98 8.93 33.33
C ARG A 36 -18.36 9.79 32.12
N ALA A 37 -19.63 9.85 31.75
CA ALA A 37 -20.12 10.72 30.68
C ALA A 37 -19.84 12.19 30.99
N ALA A 38 -20.22 12.65 32.18
CA ALA A 38 -19.95 14.03 32.63
C ALA A 38 -18.45 14.36 32.67
N LEU A 39 -17.59 13.42 33.07
CA LEU A 39 -16.13 13.64 33.11
C LEU A 39 -15.47 13.69 31.73
N SER A 40 -16.09 13.09 30.70
CA SER A 40 -15.50 12.99 29.35
C SER A 40 -16.11 13.96 28.34
N ILE A 41 -17.26 14.57 28.64
CA ILE A 41 -18.00 15.40 27.67
C ILE A 41 -17.18 16.58 27.13
N ALA A 42 -16.36 17.20 27.99
CA ALA A 42 -15.49 18.30 27.61
C ALA A 42 -14.46 17.92 26.54
N ARG A 43 -14.05 16.65 26.47
CA ARG A 43 -13.11 16.16 25.43
C ARG A 43 -13.77 16.02 24.07
N HIS A 44 -15.09 15.96 24.02
CA HIS A 44 -15.83 15.72 22.79
C HIS A 44 -16.34 17.01 22.15
N VAL A 45 -16.39 18.13 22.87
CA VAL A 45 -16.83 19.42 22.30
C VAL A 45 -15.98 19.83 21.10
N GLU A 46 -14.67 19.55 21.11
CA GLU A 46 -13.75 19.86 20.00
C GLU A 46 -14.23 19.25 18.67
N PHE A 47 -14.77 18.03 18.70
CA PHE A 47 -15.31 17.38 17.51
C PHE A 47 -16.42 18.23 16.89
N PHE A 48 -17.37 18.71 17.70
CA PHE A 48 -18.51 19.49 17.23
C PHE A 48 -18.14 20.92 16.86
N VAL A 49 -17.15 21.51 17.53
CA VAL A 49 -16.55 22.79 17.11
C VAL A 49 -15.94 22.65 15.72
N ARG A 50 -15.19 21.58 15.45
CA ARG A 50 -14.63 21.33 14.11
C ARG A 50 -15.72 20.97 13.10
N LEU A 51 -16.71 20.19 13.49
CA LEU A 51 -17.87 19.86 12.65
C LEU A 51 -18.62 21.13 12.20
N SER A 52 -18.69 22.15 13.07
CA SER A 52 -19.30 23.44 12.72
C SER A 52 -18.61 24.17 11.56
N ALA A 53 -17.33 23.86 11.29
CA ALA A 53 -16.59 24.42 10.16
C ALA A 53 -17.07 23.88 8.81
N LEU A 54 -17.85 22.80 8.77
CA LEU A 54 -18.52 22.32 7.56
C LEU A 54 -19.68 23.23 7.12
N LYS A 55 -20.14 24.14 7.99
CA LYS A 55 -21.24 25.08 7.72
C LYS A 55 -22.47 24.35 7.17
N ASP A 56 -22.82 24.63 5.91
CA ASP A 56 -24.03 24.14 5.25
C ASP A 56 -23.81 22.83 4.50
N LEU A 57 -22.58 22.30 4.49
CA LEU A 57 -22.31 21.00 3.87
C LEU A 57 -23.00 19.88 4.67
N PRO A 58 -23.65 18.93 3.98
CA PRO A 58 -24.29 17.82 4.64
C PRO A 58 -23.22 16.95 5.33
N TRP A 59 -23.55 16.42 6.51
CA TRP A 59 -22.67 15.49 7.21
C TRP A 59 -22.74 14.14 6.55
N GLU A 60 -22.05 14.02 5.41
CA GLU A 60 -21.88 12.78 4.67
C GLU A 60 -20.50 12.20 4.93
N PRO A 61 -20.33 10.87 4.78
CA PRO A 61 -19.04 10.21 5.00
C PRO A 61 -17.86 10.88 4.29
N ASP A 62 -18.03 11.32 3.04
CA ASP A 62 -16.95 11.96 2.27
C ASP A 62 -16.58 13.35 2.82
N HIS A 63 -17.56 14.15 3.26
CA HIS A 63 -17.29 15.46 3.88
C HIS A 63 -16.55 15.29 5.22
N LEU A 64 -16.99 14.34 6.05
CA LEU A 64 -16.33 14.03 7.32
C LEU A 64 -14.92 13.50 7.10
N LEU A 65 -14.74 12.58 6.15
CA LEU A 65 -13.44 12.03 5.82
C LEU A 65 -12.51 13.12 5.28
N LYS A 66 -12.97 14.00 4.40
CA LYS A 66 -12.16 15.11 3.87
C LYS A 66 -11.72 16.07 4.98
N HIS A 67 -12.63 16.41 5.89
CA HIS A 67 -12.39 17.41 6.95
C HIS A 67 -11.54 16.88 8.12
N PHE A 68 -11.82 15.66 8.60
CA PHE A 68 -11.11 15.09 9.76
C PHE A 68 -10.00 14.11 9.33
N GLY A 69 -10.25 13.29 8.32
CA GLY A 69 -9.41 12.15 7.97
C GLY A 69 -9.59 10.95 8.90
N THR A 70 -9.08 9.80 8.47
CA THR A 70 -9.31 8.52 9.15
C THR A 70 -8.64 8.39 10.53
N ALA A 71 -7.53 9.09 10.76
CA ALA A 71 -6.81 9.07 12.03
C ALA A 71 -7.55 9.90 13.09
N GLU A 72 -7.99 11.10 12.75
CA GLU A 72 -8.73 11.97 13.66
C GLU A 72 -10.11 11.39 13.99
N LEU A 73 -10.84 10.85 13.01
CA LEU A 73 -12.12 10.19 13.28
C LEU A 73 -11.98 9.00 14.23
N ARG A 74 -10.80 8.33 14.27
CA ARG A 74 -10.51 7.31 15.28
C ARG A 74 -10.32 7.90 16.69
N LYS A 75 -9.75 9.10 16.81
CA LYS A 75 -9.66 9.80 18.10
C LYS A 75 -11.04 10.18 18.64
N PHE A 76 -11.98 10.52 17.75
CA PHE A 76 -13.37 10.84 18.08
C PHE A 76 -14.32 9.65 17.96
N GLU A 77 -13.91 8.47 18.46
CA GLU A 77 -14.69 7.23 18.32
C GLU A 77 -16.12 7.33 18.87
N LEU A 78 -16.33 7.96 20.03
CA LEU A 78 -17.65 8.09 20.64
C LEU A 78 -18.58 9.01 19.83
N PRO A 79 -18.20 10.25 19.44
CA PRO A 79 -18.99 11.05 18.51
C PRO A 79 -19.28 10.35 17.17
N VAL A 80 -18.30 9.64 16.59
CA VAL A 80 -18.49 8.90 15.33
C VAL A 80 -19.46 7.73 15.51
N ARG A 81 -19.40 7.03 16.65
CA ARG A 81 -20.35 5.98 17.01
C ARG A 81 -21.76 6.53 17.14
N TRP A 82 -21.93 7.67 17.80
CA TRP A 82 -23.22 8.36 17.91
C TRP A 82 -23.77 8.77 16.54
N LEU A 83 -22.95 9.35 15.66
CA LEU A 83 -23.36 9.67 14.28
C LEU A 83 -23.88 8.42 13.53
N ARG A 84 -23.24 7.27 13.73
CA ARG A 84 -23.69 6.01 13.14
C ARG A 84 -25.02 5.53 13.72
N GLU A 85 -25.16 5.52 15.03
CA GLU A 85 -26.32 4.94 15.72
C GLU A 85 -27.57 5.84 15.66
N CYS A 86 -27.39 7.15 15.83
CA CYS A 86 -28.51 8.10 15.93
C CYS A 86 -28.77 8.87 14.63
N ARG A 87 -27.81 8.93 13.72
CA ARG A 87 -27.94 9.66 12.44
C ARG A 87 -27.77 8.76 11.20
N GLY A 88 -27.57 7.45 11.38
CA GLY A 88 -27.38 6.51 10.28
C GLY A 88 -26.09 6.72 9.48
N LEU A 89 -25.17 7.54 9.97
CA LEU A 89 -23.98 7.96 9.24
C LEU A 89 -22.85 6.94 9.45
N ALA A 90 -22.84 5.89 8.64
CA ALA A 90 -21.81 4.86 8.66
C ALA A 90 -20.68 5.16 7.65
N ILE A 91 -19.44 5.31 8.15
CA ILE A 91 -18.25 5.43 7.30
C ILE A 91 -17.66 4.03 7.06
N THR A 92 -17.81 3.54 5.84
CA THR A 92 -17.37 2.19 5.43
C THR A 92 -15.85 2.09 5.29
N ALA A 93 -15.33 0.86 5.30
CA ALA A 93 -13.91 0.61 5.02
C ALA A 93 -13.50 1.05 3.60
N GLY A 94 -14.38 0.88 2.61
CA GLY A 94 -14.17 1.32 1.23
C GLY A 94 -13.98 2.84 1.14
N GLN A 95 -14.86 3.62 1.77
CA GLN A 95 -14.74 5.09 1.81
C GLN A 95 -13.44 5.56 2.47
N LYS A 96 -13.02 4.91 3.56
CA LYS A 96 -11.73 5.21 4.23
C LYS A 96 -10.53 4.93 3.32
N LEU A 97 -10.57 3.82 2.58
CA LEU A 97 -9.51 3.44 1.64
C LEU A 97 -9.44 4.45 0.48
N GLU A 98 -10.58 4.80 -0.08
CA GLU A 98 -10.70 5.74 -1.19
C GLU A 98 -10.18 7.14 -0.80
N ASP A 99 -10.57 7.64 0.37
CA ASP A 99 -10.06 8.88 0.95
C ASP A 99 -8.53 8.84 1.20
N ALA A 100 -8.00 7.70 1.65
CA ALA A 100 -6.56 7.52 1.80
C ALA A 100 -5.83 7.54 0.44
N GLU A 101 -6.39 6.93 -0.60
CA GLU A 101 -5.82 6.98 -1.96
C GLU A 101 -5.87 8.40 -2.54
N ARG A 102 -6.96 9.15 -2.33
CA ARG A 102 -7.07 10.57 -2.74
C ARG A 102 -6.00 11.43 -2.09
N ARG A 103 -5.78 11.28 -0.77
CA ARG A 103 -4.70 12.00 -0.08
C ARG A 103 -3.32 11.64 -0.59
N ARG A 104 -3.07 10.36 -0.88
CA ARG A 104 -1.78 9.92 -1.42
C ARG A 104 -1.53 10.45 -2.84
N LEU A 105 -2.58 10.53 -3.65
CA LEU A 105 -2.51 11.14 -4.98
C LEU A 105 -2.13 12.62 -4.86
N GLN A 106 -2.82 13.39 -4.02
CA GLN A 106 -2.51 14.81 -3.79
C GLN A 106 -1.10 14.99 -3.22
N ALA A 107 -0.69 14.17 -2.25
CA ALA A 107 0.63 14.24 -1.64
C ALA A 107 1.78 14.00 -2.65
N GLN A 108 1.54 13.27 -3.75
CA GLN A 108 2.54 13.14 -4.81
C GLN A 108 2.77 14.46 -5.55
N LEU A 109 1.70 15.21 -5.84
CA LEU A 109 1.81 16.54 -6.43
C LEU A 109 2.45 17.53 -5.44
N ASP A 110 2.02 17.50 -4.18
CA ASP A 110 2.54 18.38 -3.12
C ASP A 110 4.04 18.11 -2.82
N SER A 111 4.55 16.93 -3.19
CA SER A 111 5.99 16.61 -3.07
C SER A 111 6.87 17.36 -4.07
N VAL A 112 6.27 18.06 -5.03
CA VAL A 112 6.96 18.88 -6.03
C VAL A 112 6.84 20.35 -5.64
N THR A 113 7.97 21.05 -5.58
CA THR A 113 8.01 22.47 -5.26
C THR A 113 7.23 23.28 -6.28
N ARG A 114 6.31 24.14 -5.81
CA ARG A 114 5.45 24.98 -6.67
C ARG A 114 6.22 25.93 -7.59
N SER A 115 7.45 26.32 -7.23
CA SER A 115 8.33 27.16 -8.06
C SER A 115 9.06 26.38 -9.16
N SER A 116 8.97 25.05 -9.19
CA SER A 116 9.58 24.22 -10.22
C SER A 116 8.86 24.41 -11.57
N PRO A 117 9.58 24.56 -12.70
CA PRO A 117 8.98 24.54 -14.04
C PRO A 117 8.17 23.27 -14.34
N ALA A 118 8.48 22.15 -13.67
CA ALA A 118 7.72 20.91 -13.80
C ALA A 118 6.37 20.92 -13.07
N TYR A 119 6.17 21.80 -12.09
CA TYR A 119 4.93 21.85 -11.30
C TYR A 119 3.67 22.08 -12.15
N PRO A 120 3.58 23.11 -13.01
CA PRO A 120 2.37 23.35 -13.81
C PRO A 120 2.02 22.17 -14.72
N VAL A 121 3.03 21.50 -15.31
CA VAL A 121 2.84 20.31 -16.15
C VAL A 121 2.25 19.14 -15.33
N LEU A 122 2.79 18.91 -14.13
CA LEU A 122 2.29 17.85 -13.24
C LEU A 122 0.92 18.17 -12.65
N GLU A 123 0.63 19.45 -12.39
CA GLU A 123 -0.67 19.92 -11.94
C GLU A 123 -1.74 19.72 -13.02
N ALA A 124 -1.44 20.08 -14.28
CA ALA A 124 -2.32 19.84 -15.42
C ALA A 124 -2.57 18.32 -15.62
N PHE A 125 -1.52 17.50 -15.49
CA PHE A 125 -1.68 16.05 -15.56
C PHE A 125 -2.52 15.49 -14.42
N HIS A 126 -2.29 15.95 -13.18
CA HIS A 126 -3.09 15.58 -12.01
C HIS A 126 -4.57 15.95 -12.20
N ALA A 127 -4.86 17.13 -12.73
CA ALA A 127 -6.23 17.56 -13.04
C ALA A 127 -6.89 16.66 -14.10
N ARG A 128 -6.15 16.27 -15.15
CA ARG A 128 -6.60 15.29 -16.14
C ARG A 128 -6.93 13.94 -15.50
N LEU A 129 -6.09 13.46 -14.59
CA LEU A 129 -6.33 12.20 -13.87
C LEU A 129 -7.55 12.29 -12.95
N CYS A 130 -7.74 13.41 -12.24
CA CYS A 130 -8.93 13.64 -11.42
C CYS A 130 -10.21 13.66 -12.27
N THR A 131 -10.19 14.30 -13.43
CA THR A 131 -11.34 14.35 -14.36
C THR A 131 -11.73 12.94 -14.82
N ARG A 132 -10.75 12.11 -15.20
CA ARG A 132 -11.00 10.71 -15.62
C ARG A 132 -11.43 9.81 -14.47
N ARG A 133 -11.01 10.10 -13.23
CA ARG A 133 -11.53 9.44 -12.04
C ARG A 133 -13.00 9.79 -11.85
N ASP A 134 -13.34 11.08 -11.92
CA ASP A 134 -14.69 11.59 -11.66
C ASP A 134 -15.68 11.14 -12.74
N SER A 135 -15.21 10.89 -13.98
CA SER A 135 -16.01 10.25 -15.04
C SER A 135 -16.13 8.72 -14.92
N GLY A 136 -15.45 8.09 -13.95
CA GLY A 136 -15.45 6.64 -13.75
C GLY A 136 -14.55 5.85 -14.70
N GLU A 137 -13.78 6.50 -15.57
CA GLU A 137 -12.85 5.83 -16.50
C GLU A 137 -11.67 5.18 -15.79
N MET A 138 -11.32 5.64 -14.58
CA MET A 138 -10.26 5.04 -13.78
C MET A 138 -10.51 5.15 -12.28
N THR A 139 -9.93 4.22 -11.53
CA THR A 139 -9.93 4.30 -10.06
C THR A 139 -8.90 5.32 -9.55
N THR A 140 -9.11 5.86 -8.35
CA THR A 140 -8.13 6.73 -7.67
C THR A 140 -6.78 6.05 -7.49
N ARG A 141 -6.78 4.73 -7.26
CA ARG A 141 -5.56 3.92 -7.22
C ARG A 141 -4.82 3.96 -8.56
N SER A 142 -5.51 3.77 -9.68
CA SER A 142 -4.92 3.84 -11.03
C SER A 142 -4.40 5.24 -11.36
N ALA A 143 -5.13 6.28 -10.95
CA ALA A 143 -4.67 7.67 -11.06
C ALA A 143 -3.36 7.88 -10.30
N ARG A 144 -3.28 7.46 -9.03
CA ARG A 144 -2.07 7.55 -8.21
C ARG A 144 -0.89 6.77 -8.80
N MET A 145 -1.17 5.58 -9.34
CA MET A 145 -0.14 4.77 -10.01
C MET A 145 0.37 5.42 -11.30
N SER A 146 -0.46 6.21 -11.98
CA SER A 146 -0.07 6.95 -13.20
C SER A 146 0.69 8.23 -12.88
N LEU A 147 0.32 8.94 -11.80
CA LEU A 147 1.00 10.17 -11.39
C LEU A 147 2.41 9.91 -10.85
N ARG A 148 2.63 8.79 -10.13
CA ARG A 148 3.95 8.53 -9.52
C ARG A 148 5.12 8.52 -10.53
N PRO A 149 5.05 7.76 -11.64
CA PRO A 149 6.08 7.80 -12.67
C PRO A 149 6.26 9.18 -13.28
N ALA A 150 5.18 9.94 -13.49
CA ALA A 150 5.26 11.29 -14.00
C ALA A 150 6.08 12.19 -13.06
N VAL A 151 5.79 12.18 -11.76
CA VAL A 151 6.53 12.93 -10.74
C VAL A 151 8.01 12.51 -10.71
N ASP A 152 8.29 11.20 -10.70
CA ASP A 152 9.67 10.70 -10.65
C ASP A 152 10.45 11.02 -11.94
N PHE A 153 9.80 10.99 -13.10
CA PHE A 153 10.38 11.37 -14.40
C PHE A 153 10.66 12.87 -14.47
N MET A 154 9.75 13.72 -14.02
CA MET A 154 9.95 15.17 -13.99
C MET A 154 10.96 15.61 -12.93
N ARG A 155 11.16 14.82 -11.86
CA ARG A 155 12.21 15.11 -10.86
C ARG A 155 13.61 15.04 -11.47
N VAL A 156 13.83 14.15 -12.44
CA VAL A 156 15.09 14.09 -13.20
C VAL A 156 15.10 14.99 -14.45
N ASN A 157 13.97 15.66 -14.73
CA ASN A 157 13.80 16.61 -15.84
C ASN A 157 13.17 17.93 -15.34
N PRO A 158 13.86 18.68 -14.47
CA PRO A 158 13.27 19.82 -13.77
C PRO A 158 12.95 21.02 -14.68
N SER A 159 13.46 21.04 -15.91
CA SER A 159 13.19 22.09 -16.91
C SER A 159 11.73 22.14 -17.35
N GLY A 160 10.93 21.11 -17.07
CA GLY A 160 9.56 21.00 -17.56
C GLY A 160 9.45 20.44 -18.98
N ARG A 161 10.57 20.36 -19.72
CA ARG A 161 10.62 19.94 -21.13
C ARG A 161 11.63 18.81 -21.33
N PRO A 162 11.24 17.57 -21.02
CA PRO A 162 12.10 16.41 -21.24
C PRO A 162 12.28 16.10 -22.73
N SER A 163 13.44 15.56 -23.10
CA SER A 163 13.75 15.06 -24.45
C SER A 163 13.53 13.55 -24.57
N GLN A 164 13.52 13.04 -25.82
CA GLN A 164 13.43 11.60 -26.09
C GLN A 164 14.54 10.81 -25.38
N ARG A 165 15.75 11.37 -25.33
CA ARG A 165 16.89 10.77 -24.63
C ARG A 165 16.63 10.63 -23.13
N ASP A 166 16.01 11.63 -22.51
CA ASP A 166 15.69 11.61 -21.09
C ASP A 166 14.64 10.53 -20.78
N LEU A 167 13.65 10.38 -21.65
CA LEU A 167 12.62 9.33 -21.55
C LEU A 167 13.23 7.92 -21.65
N GLU A 168 14.12 7.71 -22.62
CA GLU A 168 14.81 6.43 -22.79
C GLU A 168 15.74 6.10 -21.61
N GLN A 169 16.50 7.09 -21.14
CA GLN A 169 17.37 6.95 -19.99
C GLN A 169 16.56 6.60 -18.73
N TYR A 170 15.45 7.31 -18.48
CA TYR A 170 14.55 7.01 -17.36
C TYR A 170 14.00 5.58 -17.43
N LEU A 171 13.47 5.17 -18.59
CA LEU A 171 12.88 3.85 -18.77
C LEU A 171 13.92 2.72 -18.75
N SER A 172 15.20 3.02 -19.01
CA SER A 172 16.27 2.03 -18.83
C SER A 172 16.47 1.65 -17.35
N GLY A 173 16.33 2.62 -16.44
CA GLY A 173 16.39 2.39 -14.99
C GLY A 173 15.06 1.89 -14.38
N ALA A 174 13.93 2.22 -15.01
CA ALA A 174 12.60 1.90 -14.52
C ALA A 174 11.67 1.25 -15.59
N PRO A 175 12.05 0.10 -16.19
CA PRO A 175 11.32 -0.47 -17.32
C PRO A 175 9.87 -0.87 -16.97
N GLY A 176 9.63 -1.25 -15.71
CA GLY A 176 8.29 -1.59 -15.21
C GLY A 176 7.30 -0.41 -15.18
N GLN A 177 7.79 0.84 -15.24
CA GLN A 177 6.94 2.03 -15.19
C GLN A 177 6.41 2.44 -16.56
N ARG A 178 6.86 1.80 -17.64
CA ARG A 178 6.49 2.11 -19.02
C ARG A 178 4.98 2.27 -19.24
N ALA A 179 4.19 1.32 -18.75
CA ALA A 179 2.73 1.32 -18.97
C ALA A 179 2.03 2.47 -18.22
N CYS A 180 2.52 2.85 -17.05
CA CYS A 180 1.97 3.96 -16.28
C CYS A 180 2.45 5.32 -16.81
N LEU A 181 3.67 5.39 -17.32
CA LEU A 181 4.26 6.61 -17.89
C LEU A 181 3.70 6.96 -19.28
N SER A 182 3.16 5.99 -20.02
CA SER A 182 2.61 6.23 -21.37
C SER A 182 1.48 7.26 -21.38
N LEU A 183 0.63 7.28 -20.35
CA LEU A 183 -0.41 8.32 -20.20
C LEU A 183 0.21 9.71 -20.05
N PHE A 184 1.32 9.82 -19.34
CA PHE A 184 2.00 11.09 -19.12
C PHE A 184 2.72 11.56 -20.38
N VAL A 185 3.42 10.68 -21.09
CA VAL A 185 4.04 11.00 -22.39
C VAL A 185 2.99 11.46 -23.40
N ARG A 186 1.83 10.79 -23.44
CA ARG A 186 0.70 11.25 -24.25
C ARG A 186 0.23 12.65 -23.85
N HIS A 187 0.15 12.93 -22.55
CA HIS A 187 -0.20 14.27 -22.05
C HIS A 187 0.82 15.34 -22.45
N LEU A 188 2.12 15.06 -22.31
CA LEU A 188 3.19 15.97 -22.75
C LEU A 188 3.09 16.27 -24.25
N ARG A 189 2.75 15.28 -25.06
CA ARG A 189 2.57 15.47 -26.51
C ARG A 189 1.34 16.29 -26.84
N GLU A 190 0.19 15.95 -26.25
CA GLU A 190 -1.11 16.56 -26.57
C GLU A 190 -1.29 17.96 -26.00
N VAL A 191 -0.74 18.23 -24.80
CA VAL A 191 -1.00 19.46 -24.04
C VAL A 191 0.20 20.39 -24.02
N GLU A 192 1.41 19.83 -23.85
CA GLU A 192 2.64 20.62 -23.72
C GLU A 192 3.39 20.78 -25.05
N GLY A 193 2.94 20.10 -26.12
CA GLY A 193 3.56 20.14 -27.44
C GLY A 193 4.97 19.54 -27.48
N VAL A 194 5.31 18.65 -26.54
CA VAL A 194 6.63 18.02 -26.48
C VAL A 194 6.64 16.80 -27.39
N ASP A 195 7.58 16.78 -28.34
CA ASP A 195 7.76 15.65 -29.25
C ASP A 195 8.48 14.49 -28.54
N LEU A 196 7.68 13.60 -27.97
CA LEU A 196 8.14 12.39 -27.28
C LEU A 196 7.39 11.18 -27.81
N GLU A 197 8.12 10.09 -28.00
CA GLU A 197 7.57 8.79 -28.35
C GLU A 197 7.90 7.75 -27.30
N MET A 198 6.88 6.99 -26.90
CA MET A 198 7.11 5.83 -26.05
C MET A 198 8.01 4.84 -26.80
N PRO A 199 9.21 4.49 -26.28
CA PRO A 199 10.14 3.61 -26.99
C PRO A 199 9.52 2.24 -27.32
N GLY A 200 10.10 1.37 -28.14
CA GLY A 200 9.60 -0.01 -28.26
C GLY A 200 9.58 -0.75 -26.90
N ARG A 201 8.69 -1.74 -26.72
CA ARG A 201 8.79 -2.66 -25.57
C ARG A 201 10.09 -3.45 -25.73
N ARG A 202 11.18 -3.04 -25.08
CA ARG A 202 12.37 -3.88 -24.98
C ARG A 202 11.95 -5.15 -24.22
N VAL A 203 11.85 -6.27 -24.92
CA VAL A 203 11.56 -7.59 -24.34
C VAL A 203 12.84 -8.07 -23.63
N ALA A 204 13.29 -7.34 -22.62
CA ALA A 204 14.21 -7.92 -21.66
C ALA A 204 13.38 -8.92 -20.84
N LYS A 205 13.61 -10.22 -21.03
CA LYS A 205 12.99 -11.27 -20.21
C LYS A 205 13.25 -10.90 -18.75
N ALA A 206 12.22 -10.43 -18.05
CA ALA A 206 12.32 -10.15 -16.63
C ALA A 206 12.82 -11.42 -15.96
N PRO A 207 13.90 -11.36 -15.15
CA PRO A 207 14.38 -12.56 -14.49
C PRO A 207 13.27 -13.10 -13.61
N ALA A 208 12.82 -14.34 -13.88
CA ALA A 208 11.77 -14.97 -13.11
C ALA A 208 12.08 -14.87 -11.60
N PRO A 209 11.07 -14.64 -10.74
CA PRO A 209 11.22 -14.58 -9.30
C PRO A 209 12.13 -15.71 -8.83
N ARG A 210 13.11 -15.39 -7.97
CA ARG A 210 14.17 -16.33 -7.56
C ARG A 210 13.63 -17.70 -7.14
N ARG A 211 12.44 -17.75 -6.53
CA ARG A 211 11.72 -18.98 -6.19
C ARG A 211 11.29 -19.82 -7.39
N ILE A 212 10.70 -19.20 -8.42
CA ILE A 212 10.28 -19.89 -9.65
C ILE A 212 11.50 -20.50 -10.35
N ARG A 213 12.62 -19.77 -10.37
CA ARG A 213 13.88 -20.29 -10.92
C ARG A 213 14.41 -21.47 -10.12
N THR A 214 14.52 -21.35 -8.80
CA THR A 214 15.03 -22.45 -7.97
C THR A 214 14.08 -23.66 -7.98
N GLU A 215 12.77 -23.45 -8.09
CA GLU A 215 11.79 -24.54 -8.28
C GLU A 215 11.95 -25.22 -9.65
N GLN A 216 12.19 -24.46 -10.72
CA GLN A 216 12.53 -24.99 -12.03
C GLN A 216 13.85 -25.77 -11.98
N ASP A 217 14.91 -25.19 -11.40
CA ASP A 217 16.22 -25.84 -11.22
C ASP A 217 16.08 -27.18 -10.45
N LEU A 218 15.24 -27.23 -9.41
CA LEU A 218 14.95 -28.46 -8.66
C LEU A 218 14.20 -29.49 -9.51
N ARG A 219 13.19 -29.07 -10.28
CA ARG A 219 12.44 -29.96 -11.18
C ARG A 219 13.32 -30.52 -12.27
N GLU A 220 14.16 -29.68 -12.88
CA GLU A 220 15.12 -30.09 -13.90
C GLU A 220 16.14 -31.08 -13.34
N LEU A 221 16.67 -30.81 -12.14
CA LEU A 221 17.59 -31.72 -11.46
C LEU A 221 16.95 -33.09 -11.20
N LEU A 222 15.68 -33.12 -10.74
CA LEU A 222 14.93 -34.36 -10.50
C LEU A 222 14.53 -35.11 -11.78
N ALA A 223 14.39 -34.40 -12.90
CA ALA A 223 13.99 -34.97 -14.18
C ALA A 223 15.17 -35.55 -15.00
N LEU A 224 16.42 -35.42 -14.51
CA LEU A 224 17.58 -36.00 -15.18
C LEU A 224 17.50 -37.54 -15.20
N PRO A 225 17.65 -38.19 -16.36
CA PRO A 225 17.55 -39.65 -16.49
C PRO A 225 18.68 -40.38 -15.76
N GLU A 226 19.84 -39.73 -15.63
CA GLU A 226 20.99 -40.21 -14.87
C GLU A 226 21.41 -39.15 -13.85
N ARG A 227 21.67 -39.59 -12.61
CA ARG A 227 22.11 -38.67 -11.55
C ARG A 227 23.57 -38.28 -11.79
N PRO A 228 23.90 -36.99 -12.01
CA PRO A 228 25.28 -36.55 -12.14
C PRO A 228 26.04 -36.74 -10.82
N VAL A 229 27.37 -36.81 -10.89
CA VAL A 229 28.25 -37.01 -9.72
C VAL A 229 28.03 -35.96 -8.62
N ASP A 230 27.66 -34.74 -9.01
CA ASP A 230 27.39 -33.63 -8.08
C ASP A 230 25.90 -33.43 -7.75
N PHE A 231 25.05 -34.41 -8.07
CA PHE A 231 23.59 -34.34 -7.87
C PHE A 231 23.21 -33.97 -6.44
N GLU A 232 23.80 -34.66 -5.46
CA GLU A 232 23.51 -34.44 -4.04
C GLU A 232 23.92 -33.04 -3.58
N GLN A 233 25.09 -32.56 -4.01
CA GLN A 233 25.55 -31.20 -3.72
C GLN A 233 24.62 -30.14 -4.30
N ARG A 234 24.15 -30.34 -5.53
CA ARG A 234 23.17 -29.45 -6.19
C ARG A 234 21.82 -29.50 -5.49
N TRP A 235 21.36 -30.68 -5.12
CA TRP A 235 20.10 -30.89 -4.40
C TRP A 235 20.10 -30.13 -3.07
N LEU A 236 21.10 -30.38 -2.22
CA LEU A 236 21.23 -29.72 -0.91
C LEU A 236 21.27 -28.20 -1.05
N LEU A 237 22.04 -27.69 -2.01
CA LEU A 237 22.16 -26.24 -2.24
C LEU A 237 20.82 -25.63 -2.68
N LEU A 238 20.14 -26.22 -3.66
CA LEU A 238 18.88 -25.71 -4.19
C LEU A 238 17.75 -25.86 -3.16
N ALA A 239 17.73 -26.95 -2.38
CA ALA A 239 16.76 -27.21 -1.33
C ALA A 239 16.86 -26.19 -0.19
N LEU A 240 18.07 -25.85 0.28
CA LEU A 240 18.29 -24.79 1.28
C LEU A 240 17.79 -23.42 0.78
N VAL A 241 18.02 -23.11 -0.49
CA VAL A 241 17.55 -21.86 -1.11
C VAL A 241 16.02 -21.84 -1.24
N HIS A 242 15.41 -22.97 -1.60
CA HIS A 242 13.97 -23.07 -1.86
C HIS A 242 13.14 -23.20 -0.57
N PHE A 243 13.40 -24.22 0.24
CA PHE A 243 12.61 -24.56 1.43
C PHE A 243 12.93 -23.63 2.62
N HIS A 244 14.20 -23.29 2.81
CA HIS A 244 14.66 -22.50 3.96
C HIS A 244 14.91 -21.01 3.65
N ARG A 245 14.56 -20.58 2.44
CA ARG A 245 14.63 -19.17 1.97
C ARG A 245 16.04 -18.55 2.10
N MET A 246 17.09 -19.36 2.06
CA MET A 246 18.46 -18.88 2.25
C MET A 246 19.01 -18.17 1.00
N SER A 247 19.99 -17.29 1.19
CA SER A 247 20.79 -16.80 0.07
C SER A 247 21.67 -17.94 -0.49
N LYS A 248 22.00 -17.94 -1.79
CA LYS A 248 22.93 -18.94 -2.36
C LYS A 248 24.31 -18.88 -1.66
N ARG A 249 24.69 -17.71 -1.14
CA ARG A 249 25.93 -17.51 -0.38
C ARG A 249 25.85 -18.21 0.98
N ASP A 250 24.76 -18.00 1.72
CA ASP A 250 24.59 -18.57 3.06
C ASP A 250 24.41 -20.09 2.99
N ALA A 251 23.67 -20.59 1.99
CA ALA A 251 23.53 -22.03 1.77
C ALA A 251 24.88 -22.70 1.46
N LYS A 252 25.73 -22.07 0.63
CA LYS A 252 27.09 -22.58 0.38
C LYS A 252 27.97 -22.56 1.63
N LYS A 253 27.88 -21.49 2.43
CA LYS A 253 28.61 -21.37 3.69
C LYS A 253 28.17 -22.47 4.67
N LEU A 254 26.87 -22.67 4.81
CA LEU A 254 26.28 -23.70 5.64
C LEU A 254 26.69 -25.11 5.22
N LEU A 255 26.68 -25.43 3.92
CA LEU A 255 27.13 -26.74 3.43
C LEU A 255 28.64 -26.97 3.56
N LYS A 256 29.43 -25.89 3.68
CA LYS A 256 30.88 -25.98 3.87
C LYS A 256 31.27 -26.12 5.35
N GLU A 257 30.57 -25.40 6.22
CA GLU A 257 30.90 -25.30 7.65
C GLU A 257 30.05 -26.21 8.53
N GLY A 258 28.87 -26.61 8.05
CA GLY A 258 27.92 -27.45 8.76
C GLY A 258 28.13 -28.94 8.52
N GLN A 259 27.53 -29.74 9.39
CA GLN A 259 27.46 -31.19 9.26
C GLN A 259 26.19 -31.58 8.50
N VAL A 260 26.32 -32.45 7.50
CA VAL A 260 25.19 -33.03 6.77
C VAL A 260 25.02 -34.46 7.23
N VAL A 261 23.86 -34.78 7.80
CA VAL A 261 23.49 -36.12 8.26
C VAL A 261 22.40 -36.66 7.36
N GLN A 262 22.60 -37.85 6.80
CA GLN A 262 21.56 -38.54 6.04
C GLN A 262 20.59 -39.24 7.01
N GLU A 263 19.30 -38.99 6.85
CA GLU A 263 18.21 -39.56 7.64
C GLU A 263 17.23 -40.32 6.74
N LYS A 264 16.34 -41.12 7.35
CA LYS A 264 15.34 -41.92 6.60
C LYS A 264 14.43 -41.10 5.68
N ALA A 265 14.21 -39.83 5.97
CA ALA A 265 13.31 -38.94 5.21
C ALA A 265 14.06 -37.89 4.35
N GLY A 266 15.39 -37.97 4.28
CA GLY A 266 16.23 -37.02 3.55
C GLY A 266 17.51 -36.65 4.28
N TYR A 267 17.77 -35.36 4.44
CA TYR A 267 19.01 -34.85 5.02
C TYR A 267 18.74 -33.83 6.12
N LEU A 268 19.56 -33.85 7.14
CA LEU A 268 19.61 -32.84 8.19
C LEU A 268 20.93 -32.09 8.13
N VAL A 269 20.88 -30.79 7.85
CA VAL A 269 22.06 -29.92 7.84
C VAL A 269 22.14 -29.15 9.15
N GLN A 270 23.25 -29.26 9.88
CA GLN A 270 23.45 -28.69 11.21
C GLN A 270 24.64 -27.74 11.25
N LEU A 271 24.47 -26.58 11.89
CA LEU A 271 25.56 -25.67 12.23
C LEU A 271 25.25 -24.97 13.56
N GLY A 272 26.02 -25.32 14.59
CA GLY A 272 25.76 -24.87 15.97
C GLY A 272 24.40 -25.37 16.46
N ALA A 273 23.52 -24.46 16.89
CA ALA A 273 22.16 -24.79 17.34
C ALA A 273 21.12 -24.83 16.19
N SER A 274 21.52 -24.53 14.95
CA SER A 274 20.60 -24.45 13.81
C SER A 274 20.51 -25.79 13.06
N HIS A 275 19.28 -26.19 12.72
CA HIS A 275 18.97 -27.45 12.05
C HIS A 275 18.06 -27.21 10.84
N TYR A 276 18.42 -27.75 9.68
CA TYR A 276 17.69 -27.57 8.42
C TYR A 276 17.37 -28.92 7.79
N ALA A 277 16.09 -29.30 7.79
CA ALA A 277 15.63 -30.55 7.18
C ALA A 277 15.42 -30.38 5.66
N ILE A 278 15.97 -31.28 4.87
CA ILE A 278 15.89 -31.31 3.41
C ILE A 278 15.28 -32.66 2.99
N PRO A 279 14.21 -32.68 2.18
CA PRO A 279 13.60 -33.94 1.77
C PRO A 279 14.53 -34.80 0.92
N ASP A 280 14.32 -36.11 0.93
CA ASP A 280 15.00 -37.03 0.03
C ASP A 280 14.65 -36.70 -1.45
N PRO A 281 15.64 -36.60 -2.35
CA PRO A 281 15.40 -36.35 -3.77
C PRO A 281 14.80 -37.56 -4.52
N THR A 282 14.62 -38.71 -3.86
CA THR A 282 14.09 -39.93 -4.46
C THR A 282 12.58 -40.01 -4.22
N PRO A 283 11.74 -40.00 -5.27
CA PRO A 283 10.31 -40.21 -5.11
C PRO A 283 10.05 -41.67 -4.70
N GLY A 284 9.95 -41.93 -3.39
CA GLY A 284 9.76 -43.30 -2.90
C GLY A 284 9.44 -43.54 -1.42
N LEU A 285 9.32 -42.52 -0.55
CA LEU A 285 9.11 -42.77 0.89
C LEU A 285 7.93 -42.03 1.56
N LEU A 286 7.06 -41.37 0.78
CA LEU A 286 5.84 -40.74 1.32
C LEU A 286 4.61 -41.68 1.35
N HIS A 287 4.74 -42.99 1.09
CA HIS A 287 3.61 -43.94 1.01
C HIS A 287 3.84 -45.26 1.77
N GLN A 288 4.43 -45.24 2.98
CA GLN A 288 4.40 -46.41 3.87
C GLN A 288 4.09 -46.06 5.34
N GLN A 289 3.07 -45.23 5.57
CA GLN A 289 2.37 -45.20 6.86
C GLN A 289 0.85 -45.12 6.67
N ARG A 290 0.29 -46.20 6.12
CA ARG A 290 -1.09 -46.66 6.36
C ARG A 290 -1.13 -48.17 6.15
N THR A 291 -0.83 -48.94 7.21
CA THR A 291 -1.37 -50.27 7.55
C THR A 291 -0.48 -50.91 8.62
N ASN A 292 -0.84 -50.70 9.89
CA ASN A 292 -1.15 -51.74 10.88
C ASN A 292 -1.56 -51.05 12.18
#